data_AF-A0A0Q5ZKC4-F1
#
_entry.id   AF-A0A0Q5ZKC4-F1
#
_cell.length_a   1.000
_cell.length_b   1.000
_cell.length_c   1.000
_cell.angle_alpha   90.00
_cell.angle_beta   90.00
_cell.angle_gamma   90.00
#
_symmetry.space_group_name_H-M   'P 1'
#
loop_
_entity.id
_entity.type
_entity.pdbx_description
1 polymer ?
#
loop_
_entity_poly.entity_id
_entity_poly.type
_entity_poly.pdbx_seq_one_letter_code
_entity_poly.pdbx_strand_id
1 'polypeptide(L)'
;MNKPNDEKEFLEWIKGELGFHIDDKYKYYFNTVVNKIKKDFEDSAFWTNLIGRLRELNDEYLLSKGVTLLIPENIPKIYTKSLDSLIIKAYRKNILNNKNFPDEPLGGWITPDNWFEKVSDIIRTTITVKYLDGVEFIINKLADFSKDNNLEFESSFEAREEGYYAAHSNLHFEFDIPDISFAATSKKMKIELQVTTQIQEIIKSLLHKHYEQNRKKEKPIDYKWQWDYKSEEFVPNYLGHIVHYVEGMIIEIRDKKDKI
;
A
#
# COMPACT_ATOMS: atom_id res chain seq x y z
N MET A 1 -25.91 -17.49 12.58
CA MET A 1 -25.11 -17.30 11.36
C MET A 1 -23.72 -17.86 11.62
N ASN A 2 -23.22 -18.74 10.75
CA ASN A 2 -21.89 -19.31 10.93
C ASN A 2 -20.83 -18.37 10.37
N LYS A 3 -19.76 -18.14 11.13
CA LYS A 3 -18.63 -17.32 10.70
C LYS A 3 -17.86 -18.07 9.60
N PRO A 4 -17.62 -17.45 8.42
CA PRO A 4 -16.80 -18.07 7.39
C PRO A 4 -15.39 -18.38 7.91
N ASN A 5 -14.90 -19.58 7.61
CA ASN A 5 -13.58 -20.07 8.04
C ASN A 5 -12.52 -19.86 6.96
N ASP A 6 -12.92 -19.78 5.69
CA ASP A 6 -12.03 -19.58 4.56
C ASP A 6 -12.61 -18.62 3.51
N GLU A 7 -11.83 -18.37 2.46
CA GLU A 7 -12.21 -17.50 1.34
C GLU A 7 -13.43 -18.01 0.57
N LYS A 8 -13.59 -19.33 0.45
CA LYS A 8 -14.69 -19.94 -0.30
C LYS A 8 -16.00 -19.78 0.46
N GLU A 9 -16.00 -20.08 1.75
CA GLU A 9 -17.14 -19.83 2.65
C GLU A 9 -17.48 -18.34 2.70
N PHE A 10 -16.48 -17.45 2.62
CA PHE A 10 -16.71 -16.01 2.58
C PHE A 10 -17.45 -15.56 1.30
N LEU A 11 -17.11 -16.14 0.13
CA LEU A 11 -17.82 -15.86 -1.12
C LEU A 11 -19.26 -16.40 -1.09
N GLU A 12 -19.49 -17.55 -0.47
CA GLU A 12 -20.85 -18.07 -0.26
C GLU A 12 -21.64 -17.17 0.70
N TRP A 13 -21.00 -16.69 1.76
CA TRP A 13 -21.58 -15.77 2.74
C TRP A 13 -21.91 -14.40 2.13
N ILE A 14 -21.01 -13.78 1.36
CA ILE A 14 -21.26 -12.47 0.76
C ILE A 14 -22.42 -12.53 -0.24
N LYS A 15 -22.59 -13.68 -0.89
CA LYS A 15 -23.70 -13.96 -1.80
C LYS A 15 -25.01 -14.15 -1.03
N GLY A 16 -25.01 -14.96 0.01
CA GLY A 16 -26.22 -15.30 0.77
C GLY A 16 -26.73 -14.15 1.64
N GLU A 17 -25.83 -13.47 2.35
CA GLU A 17 -26.18 -12.48 3.38
C GLU A 17 -26.18 -11.05 2.84
N LEU A 18 -25.29 -10.73 1.89
CA LEU A 18 -25.16 -9.38 1.34
C LEU A 18 -25.63 -9.27 -0.12
N GLY A 19 -26.06 -10.37 -0.75
CA GLY A 19 -26.61 -10.38 -2.11
C GLY A 19 -25.58 -10.15 -3.23
N PHE A 20 -24.28 -10.26 -2.93
CA PHE A 20 -23.23 -9.98 -3.91
C PHE A 20 -22.75 -11.23 -4.65
N HIS A 21 -22.79 -11.17 -5.98
CA HIS A 21 -22.33 -12.24 -6.85
C HIS A 21 -21.03 -11.83 -7.55
N ILE A 22 -19.92 -12.49 -7.19
CA ILE A 22 -18.62 -12.31 -7.83
C ILE A 22 -18.43 -13.44 -8.84
N ASP A 23 -18.93 -13.24 -10.05
CA ASP A 23 -18.83 -14.16 -11.18
C ASP A 23 -17.82 -13.65 -12.23
N ASP A 24 -17.72 -14.36 -13.36
CA ASP A 24 -16.83 -13.96 -14.47
C ASP A 24 -17.19 -12.58 -15.04
N LYS A 25 -18.49 -12.20 -15.02
CA LYS A 25 -18.94 -10.88 -15.45
C LYS A 25 -18.39 -9.81 -14.52
N TYR A 26 -18.49 -10.00 -13.21
CA TYR A 26 -17.91 -9.08 -12.22
C TYR A 26 -16.38 -9.01 -12.38
N LYS A 27 -15.71 -10.14 -12.60
CA LYS A 27 -14.26 -10.18 -12.81
C LYS A 27 -13.83 -9.36 -14.03
N TYR A 28 -14.55 -9.50 -15.15
CA TYR A 28 -14.32 -8.70 -16.34
C TYR A 28 -14.55 -7.20 -16.09
N TYR A 29 -15.66 -6.87 -15.43
CA TYR A 29 -15.99 -5.51 -15.01
C TYR A 29 -14.87 -4.89 -14.16
N PHE A 30 -14.47 -5.56 -13.08
CA PHE A 30 -13.44 -5.09 -12.17
C PHE A 30 -12.11 -4.81 -12.90
N ASN A 31 -11.65 -5.74 -13.73
CA ASN A 31 -10.41 -5.56 -14.48
C ASN A 31 -10.48 -4.38 -15.46
N THR A 32 -11.63 -4.20 -16.12
CA THR A 32 -11.86 -3.08 -17.04
C THR A 32 -11.81 -1.74 -16.30
N VAL A 33 -12.52 -1.65 -15.18
CA VAL A 33 -12.56 -0.44 -14.34
C VAL A 33 -11.18 -0.10 -13.78
N VAL A 34 -10.49 -1.07 -13.19
CA VAL A 34 -9.16 -0.87 -12.61
C VAL A 34 -8.14 -0.42 -13.66
N ASN A 35 -8.19 -0.99 -14.87
CA ASN A 35 -7.31 -0.55 -15.96
C ASN A 35 -7.63 0.86 -16.44
N LYS A 36 -8.93 1.24 -16.49
CA LYS A 36 -9.34 2.61 -16.80
C LYS A 36 -8.79 3.58 -15.77
N ILE A 37 -9.04 3.34 -14.48
CA ILE A 37 -8.57 4.20 -13.38
C ILE A 37 -7.04 4.33 -13.41
N LYS A 38 -6.34 3.21 -13.62
CA LYS A 38 -4.88 3.21 -13.74
C LYS A 38 -4.43 4.16 -14.85
N LYS A 39 -5.04 4.07 -16.02
CA LYS A 39 -4.73 4.92 -17.17
C LYS A 39 -5.06 6.38 -16.89
N ASP A 40 -6.25 6.67 -16.35
CA ASP A 40 -6.66 8.03 -16.03
C ASP A 40 -5.71 8.68 -15.00
N PHE A 41 -5.21 7.89 -14.03
CA PHE A 41 -4.21 8.35 -13.08
C PHE A 41 -2.84 8.56 -13.75
N GLU A 42 -2.40 7.64 -14.62
CA GLU A 42 -1.17 7.77 -15.43
C GLU A 42 -1.19 9.04 -16.30
N ASP A 43 -2.33 9.38 -16.86
CA ASP A 43 -2.54 10.54 -17.73
C ASP A 43 -2.84 11.83 -16.92
N SER A 44 -2.97 11.74 -15.59
CA SER A 44 -3.33 12.90 -14.76
C SER A 44 -2.22 13.95 -14.73
N ALA A 45 -2.62 15.23 -14.66
CA ALA A 45 -1.69 16.34 -14.51
C ALA A 45 -0.84 16.20 -13.23
N PHE A 46 -1.44 15.68 -12.14
CA PHE A 46 -0.71 15.39 -10.92
C PHE A 46 0.42 14.40 -11.15
N TRP A 47 0.13 13.22 -11.73
CA TRP A 47 1.14 12.18 -11.91
C TRP A 47 2.24 12.60 -12.88
N THR A 48 1.87 13.14 -14.04
CA THR A 48 2.83 13.58 -15.06
C THR A 48 3.78 14.65 -14.53
N ASN A 49 3.26 15.63 -13.78
CA ASN A 49 4.10 16.64 -13.16
C ASN A 49 4.95 16.08 -12.02
N LEU A 50 4.43 15.19 -11.17
CA LEU A 50 5.21 14.55 -10.12
C LEU A 50 6.43 13.82 -10.72
N ILE A 51 6.21 13.00 -11.75
CA ILE A 51 7.29 12.29 -12.45
C ILE A 51 8.29 13.26 -13.09
N GLY A 52 7.82 14.32 -13.74
CA GLY A 52 8.68 15.36 -14.31
C GLY A 52 9.56 16.06 -13.27
N ARG A 53 9.04 16.25 -12.05
CA ARG A 53 9.74 16.93 -10.95
C ARG A 53 10.66 16.03 -10.13
N LEU A 54 10.60 14.69 -10.28
CA LEU A 54 11.47 13.78 -9.51
C LEU A 54 12.96 14.12 -9.69
N ARG A 55 13.37 14.56 -10.88
CA ARG A 55 14.74 15.02 -11.12
C ARG A 55 15.10 16.26 -10.31
N GLU A 56 14.22 17.26 -10.31
CA GLU A 56 14.40 18.49 -9.54
C GLU A 56 14.46 18.21 -8.03
N LEU A 57 13.59 17.33 -7.53
CA LEU A 57 13.59 16.90 -6.13
C LEU A 57 14.90 16.20 -5.75
N ASN A 58 15.44 15.38 -6.67
CA ASN A 58 16.75 14.77 -6.48
C ASN A 58 17.88 15.82 -6.42
N ASP A 59 17.82 16.84 -7.28
CA ASP A 59 18.83 17.90 -7.31
C ASP A 59 18.73 18.80 -6.07
N GLU A 60 17.52 19.14 -5.61
CA GLU A 60 17.29 19.88 -4.35
C GLU A 60 17.84 19.11 -3.14
N TYR A 61 17.59 17.81 -3.09
CA TYR A 61 18.12 16.95 -2.05
C TYR A 61 19.65 16.84 -2.12
N LEU A 62 20.21 16.72 -3.32
CA LEU A 62 21.67 16.70 -3.53
C LEU A 62 22.33 17.99 -3.05
N LEU A 63 21.74 19.15 -3.34
CA LEU A 63 22.25 20.43 -2.88
C LEU A 63 22.19 20.57 -1.35
N SER A 64 21.16 20.05 -0.71
CA SER A 64 20.97 20.16 0.74
C SER A 64 21.70 19.10 1.57
N LYS A 65 21.94 17.90 1.00
CA LYS A 65 22.49 16.74 1.72
C LYS A 65 23.82 16.22 1.16
N GLY A 66 24.31 16.77 0.05
CA GLY A 66 25.55 16.34 -0.60
C GLY A 66 25.52 14.92 -1.20
N VAL A 67 24.36 14.25 -1.19
CA VAL A 67 24.15 12.90 -1.73
C VAL A 67 22.86 12.84 -2.54
N THR A 68 22.79 11.92 -3.50
CA THR A 68 21.60 11.77 -4.34
C THR A 68 20.44 11.12 -3.58
N LEU A 69 19.21 11.56 -3.87
CA LEU A 69 17.99 11.04 -3.25
C LEU A 69 17.53 9.75 -3.92
N LEU A 70 17.47 9.77 -5.26
CA LEU A 70 16.86 8.73 -6.06
C LEU A 70 17.91 7.77 -6.60
N ILE A 71 17.48 6.55 -6.86
CA ILE A 71 18.22 5.61 -7.70
C ILE A 71 18.01 6.04 -9.15
N PRO A 72 19.08 6.27 -9.94
CA PRO A 72 18.95 6.69 -11.33
C PRO A 72 18.00 5.78 -12.12
N GLU A 73 17.24 6.37 -13.04
CA GLU A 73 16.36 5.67 -14.00
C GLU A 73 15.16 4.91 -13.40
N ASN A 74 14.92 5.01 -12.09
CA ASN A 74 13.80 4.34 -11.44
C ASN A 74 12.53 5.21 -11.44
N ILE A 75 11.80 5.21 -12.56
CA ILE A 75 10.45 5.79 -12.60
C ILE A 75 9.51 4.87 -11.80
N PRO A 76 8.81 5.39 -10.78
CA PRO A 76 7.84 4.62 -10.00
C PRO A 76 6.79 3.98 -10.91
N LYS A 77 6.63 2.65 -10.82
CA LYS A 77 5.59 1.92 -11.54
C LYS A 77 4.28 2.00 -10.78
N ILE A 78 3.17 2.17 -11.50
CA ILE A 78 1.84 2.08 -10.93
C ILE A 78 1.39 0.62 -11.00
N TYR A 79 0.99 0.09 -9.83
CA TYR A 79 0.50 -1.26 -9.64
C TYR A 79 -0.99 -1.25 -9.35
N THR A 80 -1.65 -2.31 -9.80
CA THR A 80 -3.07 -2.54 -9.55
C THR A 80 -3.26 -3.77 -8.68
N LYS A 81 -4.24 -3.74 -7.78
CA LYS A 81 -4.63 -4.90 -6.97
C LYS A 81 -5.49 -5.85 -7.80
N SER A 82 -5.17 -7.14 -7.76
CA SER A 82 -6.02 -8.17 -8.35
C SER A 82 -7.32 -8.35 -7.57
N LEU A 83 -8.37 -8.82 -8.26
CA LEU A 83 -9.64 -9.15 -7.63
C LEU A 83 -9.47 -10.17 -6.48
N ASP A 84 -8.69 -11.22 -6.69
CA ASP A 84 -8.43 -12.24 -5.67
C ASP A 84 -7.79 -11.63 -4.40
N SER A 85 -6.82 -10.72 -4.58
CA SER A 85 -6.18 -10.02 -3.45
C SER A 85 -7.18 -9.11 -2.71
N LEU A 86 -8.13 -8.54 -3.45
CA LEU A 86 -9.17 -7.67 -2.90
C LEU A 86 -10.20 -8.48 -2.10
N ILE A 87 -10.60 -9.65 -2.60
CA ILE A 87 -11.46 -10.61 -1.89
C ILE A 87 -10.81 -11.03 -0.58
N ILE A 88 -9.53 -11.43 -0.60
CA ILE A 88 -8.80 -11.81 0.61
C ILE A 88 -8.75 -10.64 1.60
N LYS A 89 -8.54 -9.40 1.12
CA LYS A 89 -8.54 -8.20 1.98
C LYS A 89 -9.92 -7.95 2.60
N ALA A 90 -10.99 -8.10 1.83
CA ALA A 90 -12.37 -7.98 2.31
C ALA A 90 -12.68 -9.07 3.34
N TYR A 91 -12.32 -10.33 3.08
CA TYR A 91 -12.46 -11.44 4.03
C TYR A 91 -11.77 -11.13 5.36
N ARG A 92 -10.51 -10.69 5.32
CA ARG A 92 -9.75 -10.33 6.52
C ARG A 92 -10.42 -9.21 7.33
N LYS A 93 -10.94 -8.19 6.66
CA LYS A 93 -11.55 -7.02 7.32
C LYS A 93 -12.96 -7.31 7.84
N ASN A 94 -13.78 -7.99 7.05
CA ASN A 94 -15.18 -8.28 7.37
C ASN A 94 -15.31 -9.43 8.37
N ILE A 95 -14.43 -10.44 8.30
CA ILE A 95 -14.59 -11.70 9.06
C ILE A 95 -13.49 -11.88 10.08
N LEU A 96 -12.22 -12.01 9.65
CA LEU A 96 -11.13 -12.41 10.54
C LEU A 96 -10.85 -11.36 11.62
N ASN A 97 -10.73 -10.09 11.22
CA ASN A 97 -10.39 -8.98 12.10
C ASN A 97 -11.63 -8.27 12.67
N ASN A 98 -12.84 -8.70 12.29
CA ASN A 98 -14.08 -8.12 12.78
C ASN A 98 -14.41 -8.68 14.17
N LYS A 99 -14.18 -7.86 15.19
CA LYS A 99 -14.51 -8.19 16.59
C LYS A 99 -16.02 -8.17 16.87
N ASN A 100 -16.82 -7.56 16.00
CA ASN A 100 -18.27 -7.38 16.16
C ASN A 100 -19.10 -8.44 15.40
N PHE A 101 -18.45 -9.36 14.68
CA PHE A 101 -19.18 -10.36 13.89
C PHE A 101 -20.23 -11.11 14.76
N PRO A 102 -21.49 -11.28 14.31
CA PRO A 102 -21.99 -11.12 12.93
C PRO A 102 -22.32 -9.69 12.48
N ASP A 103 -22.23 -8.70 13.37
CA ASP A 103 -22.47 -7.30 13.01
C ASP A 103 -21.31 -6.71 12.20
N GLU A 104 -21.55 -5.57 11.57
CA GLU A 104 -20.57 -4.93 10.71
C GLU A 104 -19.31 -4.49 11.48
N PRO A 105 -18.13 -4.57 10.84
CA PRO A 105 -16.91 -4.04 11.44
C PRO A 105 -17.00 -2.52 11.57
N LEU A 106 -16.12 -1.94 12.39
CA LEU A 106 -15.98 -0.49 12.47
C LEU A 106 -15.61 0.07 11.08
N GLY A 107 -16.48 0.93 10.53
CA GLY A 107 -16.38 1.43 9.14
C GLY A 107 -17.25 0.69 8.12
N GLY A 108 -18.07 -0.26 8.57
CA GLY A 108 -19.05 -1.01 7.78
C GLY A 108 -18.44 -2.06 6.83
N TRP A 109 -19.29 -2.87 6.22
CA TRP A 109 -18.85 -3.94 5.31
C TRP A 109 -18.03 -3.43 4.12
N ILE A 110 -16.99 -4.18 3.75
CA ILE A 110 -16.24 -4.01 2.51
C ILE A 110 -16.82 -4.96 1.47
N THR A 111 -17.52 -4.41 0.47
CA THR A 111 -18.30 -5.17 -0.51
C THR A 111 -18.02 -4.69 -1.94
N PRO A 112 -18.37 -5.49 -2.96
CA PRO A 112 -18.21 -5.12 -4.37
C PRO A 112 -18.69 -3.72 -4.77
N ASP A 113 -19.71 -3.19 -4.10
CA ASP A 113 -20.28 -1.86 -4.38
C ASP A 113 -19.43 -0.70 -3.85
N ASN A 114 -18.57 -0.95 -2.86
CA ASN A 114 -17.81 0.09 -2.17
C ASN A 114 -16.30 -0.15 -2.13
N TRP A 115 -15.79 -1.15 -2.86
CA TRP A 115 -14.37 -1.47 -2.89
C TRP A 115 -13.52 -0.29 -3.34
N PHE A 116 -13.97 0.43 -4.37
CA PHE A 116 -13.24 1.55 -4.96
C PHE A 116 -13.12 2.73 -3.99
N GLU A 117 -14.09 2.91 -3.10
CA GLU A 117 -14.10 3.97 -2.09
C GLU A 117 -13.40 3.56 -0.79
N LYS A 118 -13.57 2.30 -0.34
CA LYS A 118 -13.07 1.84 0.97
C LYS A 118 -11.66 1.26 0.94
N VAL A 119 -11.16 0.81 -0.20
CA VAL A 119 -9.85 0.15 -0.30
C VAL A 119 -8.82 1.06 -0.98
N SER A 120 -7.92 1.61 -0.18
CA SER A 120 -7.00 2.67 -0.61
C SER A 120 -5.89 2.26 -1.56
N ASP A 121 -5.55 0.98 -1.60
CA ASP A 121 -4.38 0.45 -2.30
C ASP A 121 -4.77 -0.33 -3.57
N ILE A 122 -5.97 -0.08 -4.13
CA ILE A 122 -6.39 -0.67 -5.42
C ILE A 122 -5.44 -0.21 -6.52
N ILE A 123 -5.18 1.10 -6.58
CA ILE A 123 -4.09 1.69 -7.38
C ILE A 123 -3.04 2.15 -6.40
N ARG A 124 -1.80 1.75 -6.62
CA ARG A 124 -0.68 2.13 -5.75
C ARG A 124 0.61 2.31 -6.52
N THR A 125 1.50 3.12 -6.00
CA THR A 125 2.89 3.19 -6.48
C THR A 125 3.85 3.33 -5.31
N THR A 126 5.14 3.11 -5.58
CA THR A 126 6.19 3.19 -4.57
C THR A 126 7.34 4.01 -5.13
N ILE A 127 7.67 5.10 -4.44
CA ILE A 127 8.88 5.90 -4.67
C ILE A 127 9.98 5.34 -3.78
N THR A 128 11.07 4.87 -4.39
CA THR A 128 12.22 4.33 -3.66
C THR A 128 13.32 5.39 -3.56
N VAL A 129 13.70 5.74 -2.34
CA VAL A 129 14.80 6.66 -2.03
C VAL A 129 16.01 5.91 -1.51
N LYS A 130 17.20 6.51 -1.56
CA LYS A 130 18.44 5.87 -1.10
C LYS A 130 18.58 5.83 0.41
N TYR A 131 17.99 6.80 1.10
CA TYR A 131 18.28 7.10 2.49
C TYR A 131 17.00 7.30 3.30
N LEU A 132 17.04 6.94 4.58
CA LEU A 132 15.88 6.99 5.47
C LEU A 132 15.29 8.40 5.59
N ASP A 133 16.13 9.44 5.69
CA ASP A 133 15.68 10.83 5.75
C ASP A 133 15.11 11.35 4.41
N GLY A 134 15.43 10.66 3.31
CA GLY A 134 14.79 10.89 2.02
C GLY A 134 13.30 10.53 2.01
N VAL A 135 12.85 9.65 2.90
CA VAL A 135 11.43 9.28 3.02
C VAL A 135 10.61 10.47 3.48
N GLU A 136 11.04 11.11 4.58
CA GLU A 136 10.39 12.31 5.11
C GLU A 136 10.45 13.46 4.10
N PHE A 137 11.60 13.65 3.43
CA PHE A 137 11.75 14.66 2.39
C PHE A 137 10.69 14.50 1.28
N ILE A 138 10.52 13.30 0.71
CA ILE A 138 9.52 13.08 -0.35
C ILE A 138 8.09 13.26 0.19
N ILE A 139 7.78 12.79 1.39
CA ILE A 139 6.44 12.93 1.97
C ILE A 139 6.05 14.40 2.11
N ASN A 140 6.96 15.24 2.59
CA ASN A 140 6.73 16.69 2.67
C ASN A 140 6.50 17.30 1.28
N LYS A 141 7.29 16.90 0.28
CA LYS A 141 7.12 17.36 -1.11
C LYS A 141 5.80 16.88 -1.72
N LEU A 142 5.36 15.67 -1.40
CA LEU A 142 4.06 15.15 -1.83
C LEU A 142 2.92 15.94 -1.18
N ALA A 143 3.02 16.29 0.10
CA ALA A 143 2.01 17.10 0.78
C ALA A 143 1.89 18.49 0.14
N ASP A 144 3.01 19.16 -0.11
CA ASP A 144 3.04 20.45 -0.81
C ASP A 144 2.44 20.33 -2.21
N PHE A 145 2.85 19.31 -2.96
CA PHE A 145 2.40 19.10 -4.33
C PHE A 145 0.90 18.77 -4.41
N SER A 146 0.38 18.04 -3.43
CA SER A 146 -1.06 17.75 -3.32
C SER A 146 -1.86 19.01 -3.07
N LYS A 147 -1.37 19.88 -2.17
CA LYS A 147 -1.98 21.16 -1.86
C LYS A 147 -2.05 22.07 -3.10
N ASP A 148 -0.96 22.16 -3.86
CA ASP A 148 -0.90 22.96 -5.09
C ASP A 148 -1.89 22.47 -6.17
N ASN A 149 -2.28 21.20 -6.12
CA ASN A 149 -3.25 20.58 -7.03
C ASN A 149 -4.65 20.44 -6.41
N ASN A 150 -4.92 21.04 -5.24
CA ASN A 150 -6.20 20.93 -4.50
C ASN A 150 -6.65 19.49 -4.23
N LEU A 151 -5.70 18.59 -3.96
CA LEU A 151 -5.98 17.19 -3.61
C LEU A 151 -5.91 16.99 -2.09
N GLU A 152 -6.85 16.23 -1.55
CA GLU A 152 -6.78 15.77 -0.16
C GLU A 152 -5.66 14.72 -0.02
N PHE A 153 -4.73 14.99 0.89
CA PHE A 153 -3.56 14.17 1.17
C PHE A 153 -3.52 13.76 2.64
N GLU A 154 -3.36 12.48 2.89
CA GLU A 154 -3.16 11.91 4.23
C GLU A 154 -1.89 11.06 4.19
N SER A 155 -1.04 11.14 5.20
CA SER A 155 0.16 10.30 5.29
C SER A 155 0.39 9.74 6.69
N SER A 156 0.88 8.51 6.78
CA SER A 156 1.36 7.88 8.01
C SER A 156 2.73 7.25 7.80
N PHE A 157 3.56 7.26 8.85
CA PHE A 157 4.81 6.52 8.89
C PHE A 157 4.54 5.15 9.53
N GLU A 158 4.60 4.10 8.73
CA GLU A 158 4.38 2.74 9.17
C GLU A 158 5.69 2.10 9.60
N ALA A 159 5.72 1.52 10.79
CA ALA A 159 6.79 0.65 11.27
C ALA A 159 6.16 -0.53 12.00
N ARG A 160 6.36 -1.75 11.48
CA ARG A 160 5.69 -2.96 11.97
C ARG A 160 6.63 -3.86 12.76
N GLU A 161 6.05 -4.71 13.62
CA GLU A 161 6.82 -5.68 14.41
C GLU A 161 7.67 -6.60 13.52
N GLU A 162 7.25 -6.85 12.28
CA GLU A 162 7.97 -7.72 11.34
C GLU A 162 9.18 -7.04 10.65
N GLY A 163 9.59 -5.85 11.11
CA GLY A 163 10.73 -5.12 10.55
C GLY A 163 10.41 -4.39 9.25
N TYR A 164 9.14 -4.33 8.85
CA TYR A 164 8.70 -3.53 7.72
C TYR A 164 8.52 -2.06 8.12
N TYR A 165 9.11 -1.14 7.36
CA TYR A 165 8.87 0.30 7.49
C TYR A 165 8.69 0.97 6.12
N ALA A 166 7.83 1.98 6.05
CA ALA A 166 7.62 2.85 4.89
C ALA A 166 6.69 4.01 5.29
N ALA A 167 6.73 5.12 4.56
CA ALA A 167 5.65 6.09 4.64
C ALA A 167 4.55 5.74 3.65
N HIS A 168 3.30 5.73 4.10
CA HIS A 168 2.11 5.44 3.30
C HIS A 168 1.30 6.72 3.19
N SER A 169 0.98 7.13 1.96
CA SER A 169 0.15 8.30 1.71
C SER A 169 -1.04 7.96 0.84
N ASN A 170 -2.17 8.61 1.09
CA ASN A 170 -3.38 8.47 0.28
C ASN A 170 -3.74 9.81 -0.35
N LEU A 171 -3.88 9.80 -1.68
CA LEU A 171 -4.44 10.90 -2.46
C LEU A 171 -5.88 10.61 -2.84
N HIS A 172 -6.77 11.58 -2.68
CA HIS A 172 -8.15 11.43 -3.09
C HIS A 172 -8.37 11.97 -4.49
N PHE A 173 -8.82 11.11 -5.39
CA PHE A 173 -9.18 11.45 -6.77
C PHE A 173 -10.63 11.10 -7.04
N GLU A 174 -11.27 11.86 -7.91
CA GLU A 174 -12.58 11.54 -8.45
C GLU A 174 -12.40 10.95 -9.86
N PHE A 175 -12.93 9.75 -10.09
CA PHE A 175 -12.85 9.06 -11.36
C PHE A 175 -14.24 8.76 -11.90
N ASP A 176 -14.42 9.05 -13.20
CA ASP A 176 -15.59 8.59 -13.94
C ASP A 176 -15.34 7.16 -14.45
N ILE A 177 -16.06 6.20 -13.88
CA ILE A 177 -15.95 4.78 -14.21
C ILE A 177 -17.31 4.23 -14.64
N PRO A 178 -17.36 3.20 -15.50
CA PRO A 178 -18.61 2.49 -15.71
C PRO A 178 -19.00 1.75 -14.42
N ASP A 179 -20.30 1.63 -14.16
CA ASP A 179 -20.84 0.66 -13.20
C ASP A 179 -20.99 -0.74 -13.86
N ILE A 180 -21.56 -1.71 -13.13
CA ILE A 180 -21.74 -3.08 -13.65
C ILE A 180 -22.76 -3.18 -14.80
N SER A 181 -23.59 -2.14 -14.98
CA SER A 181 -24.51 -1.98 -16.11
C SER A 181 -23.90 -1.18 -17.26
N PHE A 182 -22.63 -0.75 -17.13
CA PHE A 182 -21.90 0.14 -18.02
C PHE A 182 -22.45 1.57 -18.08
N ALA A 183 -23.27 1.99 -17.12
CA ALA A 183 -23.62 3.39 -16.94
C ALA A 183 -22.45 4.16 -16.32
N ALA A 184 -22.25 5.41 -16.72
CA ALA A 184 -21.20 6.24 -16.14
C ALA A 184 -21.55 6.63 -14.69
N THR A 185 -20.62 6.40 -13.78
CA THR A 185 -20.69 6.85 -12.38
C THR A 185 -19.39 7.53 -12.00
N SER A 186 -19.48 8.58 -11.18
CA SER A 186 -18.30 9.18 -10.57
C SER A 186 -18.05 8.58 -9.20
N LYS A 187 -16.79 8.27 -8.88
CA LYS A 187 -16.38 7.67 -7.60
C LYS A 187 -15.16 8.39 -7.05
N LYS A 188 -15.24 8.83 -5.79
CA LYS A 188 -14.09 9.32 -5.03
C LYS A 188 -13.29 8.13 -4.50
N MET A 189 -12.05 7.99 -4.95
CA MET A 189 -11.15 6.89 -4.65
C MET A 189 -9.87 7.39 -4.00
N LYS A 190 -9.22 6.53 -3.22
CA LYS A 190 -7.87 6.77 -2.70
C LYS A 190 -6.84 6.08 -3.61
N ILE A 191 -5.78 6.80 -3.95
CA ILE A 191 -4.58 6.28 -4.62
C ILE A 191 -3.46 6.24 -3.58
N GLU A 192 -2.85 5.06 -3.36
CA GLU A 192 -1.80 4.90 -2.37
C GLU A 192 -0.41 5.21 -2.97
N LEU A 193 0.26 6.22 -2.42
CA LEU A 193 1.67 6.53 -2.69
C LEU A 193 2.51 6.06 -1.50
N GLN A 194 3.36 5.05 -1.71
CA GLN A 194 4.31 4.60 -0.71
C GLN A 194 5.68 5.24 -0.96
N VAL A 195 6.40 5.56 0.11
CA VAL A 195 7.80 5.98 0.04
C VAL A 195 8.63 5.10 0.96
N THR A 196 9.68 4.50 0.42
CA THR A 196 10.53 3.56 1.17
C THR A 196 11.98 3.69 0.75
N THR A 197 12.89 3.16 1.56
CA THR A 197 14.30 3.10 1.23
C THR A 197 14.61 1.95 0.27
N GLN A 198 15.74 2.06 -0.44
CA GLN A 198 16.25 1.03 -1.32
C GLN A 198 16.47 -0.29 -0.60
N ILE A 199 17.10 -0.25 0.57
CA ILE A 199 17.43 -1.46 1.31
C ILE A 199 16.13 -2.12 1.77
N GLN A 200 15.17 -1.33 2.23
CA GLN A 200 13.87 -1.84 2.63
C GLN A 200 13.08 -2.48 1.49
N GLU A 201 13.13 -1.92 0.27
CA GLU A 201 12.47 -2.56 -0.88
C GLU A 201 13.14 -3.88 -1.26
N ILE A 202 14.48 -3.98 -1.15
CA ILE A 202 15.21 -5.24 -1.33
C ILE A 202 14.76 -6.27 -0.28
N ILE A 203 14.75 -5.90 1.00
CA ILE A 203 14.32 -6.81 2.08
C ILE A 203 12.88 -7.26 1.86
N LYS A 204 11.95 -6.32 1.62
CA LYS A 204 10.55 -6.63 1.30
C LYS A 204 10.44 -7.63 0.13
N SER A 205 11.23 -7.46 -0.93
CA SER A 205 11.19 -8.38 -2.08
C SER A 205 11.64 -9.80 -1.72
N LEU A 206 12.67 -9.93 -0.88
CA LEU A 206 13.16 -11.21 -0.38
C LEU A 206 12.14 -11.89 0.56
N LEU A 207 11.42 -11.09 1.33
CA LEU A 207 10.49 -11.58 2.36
C LEU A 207 9.04 -11.71 1.89
N HIS A 208 8.69 -11.17 0.71
CA HIS A 208 7.31 -11.11 0.22
C HIS A 208 6.63 -12.49 0.19
N LYS A 209 7.35 -13.54 -0.22
CA LYS A 209 6.81 -14.92 -0.25
C LYS A 209 6.43 -15.43 1.14
N HIS A 210 7.27 -15.16 2.14
CA HIS A 210 7.01 -15.57 3.52
C HIS A 210 5.79 -14.83 4.09
N TYR A 211 5.68 -13.51 3.84
CA TYR A 211 4.53 -12.73 4.28
C TYR A 211 3.21 -13.20 3.67
N GLU A 212 3.19 -13.53 2.38
CA GLU A 212 1.98 -14.01 1.70
C GLU A 212 1.53 -15.39 2.20
N GLN A 213 2.48 -16.27 2.55
CA GLN A 213 2.16 -17.56 3.16
C GLN A 213 1.56 -17.40 4.57
N ASN A 214 2.12 -16.49 5.38
CA ASN A 214 1.62 -16.26 6.73
C ASN A 214 0.24 -15.60 6.77
N ARG A 215 -0.07 -14.72 5.81
CA ARG A 215 -1.41 -14.09 5.70
C ARG A 215 -2.56 -15.06 5.47
N LYS A 216 -2.26 -16.26 4.97
CA LYS A 216 -3.23 -17.34 4.74
C LYS A 216 -3.37 -18.30 5.91
N LYS A 217 -2.52 -18.20 6.94
CA LYS A 217 -2.60 -19.07 8.12
C LYS A 217 -3.83 -18.69 8.96
N GLU A 218 -4.73 -19.65 9.14
CA GLU A 218 -6.02 -19.47 9.82
C GLU A 218 -5.91 -19.38 11.34
N LYS A 219 -4.79 -19.86 11.92
CA LYS A 219 -4.56 -19.83 13.37
C LYS A 219 -3.40 -18.91 13.73
N PRO A 220 -3.63 -17.88 14.58
CA PRO A 220 -2.52 -17.15 15.17
C PRO A 220 -1.69 -18.13 16.01
N ILE A 221 -0.38 -18.12 15.79
CA ILE A 221 0.56 -18.86 16.63
C ILE A 221 0.56 -18.15 17.99
N ASP A 222 0.26 -18.87 19.07
CA ASP A 222 0.19 -18.32 20.45
C ASP A 222 1.56 -17.92 21.01
N TYR A 223 2.60 -18.02 20.19
CA TYR A 223 3.97 -17.74 20.54
C TYR A 223 4.55 -16.75 19.54
N LYS A 224 4.88 -15.55 20.04
CA LYS A 224 5.46 -14.46 19.28
C LYS A 224 6.77 -14.90 18.61
N TRP A 225 6.94 -14.60 17.32
CA TRP A 225 8.11 -15.04 16.53
C TRP A 225 9.45 -14.66 17.18
N GLN A 226 9.49 -13.54 17.92
CA GLN A 226 10.68 -13.06 18.64
C GLN A 226 11.25 -14.09 19.62
N TRP A 227 10.42 -15.01 20.12
CA TRP A 227 10.81 -16.04 21.07
C TRP A 227 11.07 -17.41 20.41
N ASP A 228 10.74 -17.58 19.13
CA ASP A 228 10.96 -18.82 18.37
C ASP A 228 12.01 -18.61 17.28
N TYR A 229 13.29 -18.76 17.65
CA TYR A 229 14.41 -18.64 16.73
C TYR A 229 14.44 -19.71 15.62
N LYS A 230 13.60 -20.75 15.72
CA LYS A 230 13.46 -21.79 14.69
C LYS A 230 12.32 -21.50 13.73
N SER A 231 11.48 -20.51 14.02
CA SER A 231 10.40 -20.11 13.12
C SER A 231 10.96 -19.56 11.81
N GLU A 232 10.26 -19.82 10.71
CA GLU A 232 10.59 -19.25 9.41
C GLU A 232 10.49 -17.71 9.39
N GLU A 233 9.81 -17.12 10.37
CA GLU A 233 9.61 -15.67 10.52
C GLU A 233 10.78 -14.98 11.20
N PHE A 234 11.53 -15.70 12.06
CA PHE A 234 12.53 -15.09 12.93
C PHE A 234 13.62 -14.37 12.16
N VAL A 235 14.30 -15.08 11.25
CA VAL A 235 15.41 -14.51 10.48
C VAL A 235 14.94 -13.36 9.57
N PRO A 236 13.87 -13.51 8.77
CA PRO A 236 13.27 -12.42 8.02
C PRO A 236 12.99 -11.15 8.84
N ASN A 237 12.23 -11.27 9.91
CA ASN A 237 11.76 -10.12 10.67
C ASN A 237 12.92 -9.44 11.39
N TYR A 238 13.84 -10.22 11.97
CA TYR A 238 15.01 -9.69 12.65
C TYR A 238 15.97 -8.98 11.69
N LEU A 239 16.13 -9.49 10.47
CA LEU A 239 16.93 -8.83 9.43
C LEU A 239 16.34 -7.45 9.08
N GLY A 240 15.02 -7.32 8.99
CA GLY A 240 14.36 -6.02 8.76
C GLY A 240 14.73 -4.98 9.84
N HIS A 241 14.73 -5.39 11.11
CA HIS A 241 15.14 -4.53 12.23
C HIS A 241 16.63 -4.15 12.19
N ILE A 242 17.51 -5.10 11.90
CA ILE A 242 18.95 -4.83 11.76
C ILE A 242 19.19 -3.81 10.65
N VAL A 243 18.54 -4.01 9.51
CA VAL A 243 18.68 -3.11 8.35
C VAL A 243 18.20 -1.72 8.70
N HIS A 244 17.03 -1.57 9.32
CA HIS A 244 16.52 -0.27 9.73
C HIS A 244 17.52 0.47 10.65
N TYR A 245 18.09 -0.25 11.61
CA TYR A 245 19.11 0.29 12.51
C TYR A 245 20.37 0.74 11.76
N VAL A 246 20.89 -0.08 10.83
CA VAL A 246 22.04 0.26 10.00
C VAL A 246 21.77 1.49 9.12
N GLU A 247 20.57 1.59 8.53
CA GLU A 247 20.18 2.79 7.76
C GLU A 247 20.24 4.04 8.64
N GLY A 248 19.70 3.99 9.86
CA GLY A 248 19.79 5.09 10.82
C GLY A 248 21.23 5.49 11.15
N MET A 249 22.10 4.51 11.40
CA MET A 249 23.53 4.76 11.65
C MET A 249 24.23 5.43 10.46
N ILE A 250 23.90 5.03 9.23
CA ILE A 250 24.46 5.64 8.01
C ILE A 250 24.11 7.13 7.95
N ILE A 251 22.85 7.49 8.23
CA ILE A 251 22.40 8.89 8.25
C ILE A 251 23.12 9.67 9.34
N GLU A 252 23.22 9.12 10.55
CA GLU A 252 23.87 9.79 11.67
C GLU A 252 25.35 10.10 11.38
N ILE A 253 26.08 9.14 10.80
CA ILE A 253 27.49 9.32 10.42
C ILE A 253 27.63 10.38 9.32
N ARG A 254 26.75 10.35 8.31
CA ARG A 254 26.73 11.35 7.24
C ARG A 254 26.55 12.76 7.82
N ASP A 255 25.52 12.95 8.65
CA ASP A 255 25.18 14.25 9.23
C ASP A 255 26.26 14.78 10.20
N LYS A 256 27.04 13.90 10.82
CA LYS A 256 28.20 14.28 11.64
C LYS A 256 29.39 14.77 10.80
N LYS A 257 29.58 14.21 9.61
CA LYS A 257 30.67 14.61 8.71
C LYS A 257 30.48 16.04 8.21
N ASP A 258 29.24 16.48 8.00
CA ASP A 258 28.92 17.82 7.51
C ASP A 258 29.02 18.92 8.60
N LYS A 259 29.29 18.54 9.86
CA LYS A 259 29.46 19.46 11.01
C LYS A 259 30.93 19.73 11.38
N ILE A 260 31.88 19.13 10.66
CA ILE A 260 33.34 19.27 10.87
C ILE A 260 33.91 20.03 9.67
#